data_AF-F2CSD1-F1
#
_entry.id   AF-F2CSD1-F1
#
_cell.length_a   1.000
_cell.length_b   1.000
_cell.length_c   1.000
_cell.angle_alpha   90.00
_cell.angle_beta   90.00
_cell.angle_gamma   90.00
#
_symmetry.space_group_name_H-M   'P 1'
#
loop_
_entity.id
_entity.type
_entity.pdbx_description
1 polymer ?
#
loop_
_entity_poly.entity_id
_entity_poly.type
_entity_poly.pdbx_seq_one_letter_code
_entity_poly.pdbx_strand_id
1 'polypeptide(L)'
;KKKGDTAFRQKDFSMAIDCYSQFIDVGTMVSPTIYARRCLSYLMNDMPQQALDDAVQALAIFPTWPTAFYLQAAALFSLGKENEAREALKDGSAVEARSKGH
;
A
#
# COMPACT_ATOMS: atom_id res chain seq x y z
N LYS A 1 14.18 -5.32 -1.85
CA LYS A 1 13.92 -4.41 -0.70
C LYS A 1 14.87 -3.21 -0.63
N LYS A 2 16.15 -3.34 -0.20
CA LYS A 2 17.04 -2.18 0.06
C LYS A 2 17.13 -1.16 -1.09
N LYS A 3 17.28 -1.62 -2.33
CA LYS A 3 17.32 -0.73 -3.52
C LYS A 3 16.02 0.05 -3.70
N GLY A 4 14.87 -0.63 -3.58
CA GLY A 4 13.54 0.01 -3.63
C GLY A 4 13.35 1.02 -2.49
N ASP A 5 13.82 0.73 -1.28
CA ASP A 5 13.75 1.65 -0.15
C ASP A 5 14.55 2.95 -0.41
N THR A 6 15.73 2.83 -1.05
CA THR A 6 16.55 3.99 -1.42
C THR A 6 15.85 4.82 -2.51
N ALA A 7 15.38 4.19 -3.58
CA ALA A 7 14.66 4.87 -4.66
C ALA A 7 13.40 5.58 -4.14
N PHE A 8 12.63 4.90 -3.29
CA PHE A 8 11.45 5.45 -2.63
C PHE A 8 11.76 6.73 -1.83
N ARG A 9 12.86 6.74 -1.06
CA ARG A 9 13.30 7.93 -0.31
C ARG A 9 13.79 9.06 -1.22
N GLN A 10 14.36 8.70 -2.37
CA GLN A 10 14.78 9.65 -3.40
C GLN A 10 13.60 10.20 -4.23
N LYS A 11 12.37 9.73 -3.95
CA LYS A 11 11.16 10.01 -4.74
C LYS A 11 11.26 9.53 -6.19
N ASP A 12 12.19 8.63 -6.48
CA ASP A 12 12.22 7.90 -7.74
C ASP A 12 11.25 6.73 -7.63
N PHE A 13 9.97 7.06 -7.80
CA PHE A 13 8.87 6.11 -7.60
C PHE A 13 8.84 5.05 -8.71
N SER A 14 9.25 5.39 -9.93
CA SER A 14 9.38 4.43 -11.03
C SER A 14 10.43 3.37 -10.72
N MET A 15 11.65 3.78 -10.33
CA MET A 15 12.67 2.82 -9.92
C MET A 15 12.28 2.05 -8.65
N ALA A 16 11.56 2.69 -7.72
CA ALA A 16 11.05 2.01 -6.53
C ALA A 16 10.09 0.87 -6.90
N ILE A 17 9.15 1.13 -7.83
CA ILE A 17 8.21 0.12 -8.34
C ILE A 17 8.97 -1.05 -8.95
N ASP A 18 9.93 -0.81 -9.83
CA ASP A 18 10.70 -1.89 -10.48
C ASP A 18 11.47 -2.72 -9.45
N CYS A 19 12.13 -2.05 -8.51
CA CYS A 19 12.91 -2.72 -7.46
C CYS A 19 12.04 -3.54 -6.51
N TYR A 20 10.83 -3.07 -6.19
CA TYR A 20 9.89 -3.81 -5.34
C TYR A 20 9.26 -4.98 -6.11
N SER A 21 8.91 -4.78 -7.39
CA SER A 21 8.32 -5.82 -8.24
C SER A 21 9.29 -6.97 -8.46
N GLN A 22 10.53 -6.68 -8.86
CA GLN A 22 11.56 -7.71 -8.95
C GLN A 22 11.77 -8.45 -7.62
N PHE A 23 11.69 -7.74 -6.49
CA PHE A 23 11.85 -8.38 -5.18
C PHE A 23 10.68 -9.31 -4.83
N ILE A 24 9.46 -8.99 -5.27
CA ILE A 24 8.27 -9.83 -5.12
C ILE A 24 8.35 -11.04 -6.07
N ASP A 25 8.71 -10.82 -7.34
CA ASP A 25 8.76 -11.86 -8.38
C ASP A 25 9.81 -12.93 -8.10
N VAL A 26 10.96 -12.55 -7.51
CA VAL A 26 12.00 -13.52 -7.08
C VAL A 26 11.52 -14.36 -5.88
N GLY A 27 10.31 -14.10 -5.34
CA GLY A 27 9.68 -14.90 -4.29
C GLY A 27 10.43 -14.88 -2.97
N THR A 28 11.32 -13.90 -2.77
CA THR A 28 12.26 -13.89 -1.64
C THR A 28 11.54 -13.70 -0.31
N MET A 29 10.46 -12.90 -0.26
CA MET A 29 9.65 -12.71 0.96
C MET A 29 8.36 -11.93 0.69
N VAL A 30 7.24 -12.43 1.22
CA VAL A 30 5.95 -11.72 1.25
C VAL A 30 5.94 -10.79 2.47
N SER A 31 6.04 -9.48 2.25
CA SER A 31 6.08 -8.48 3.32
C SER A 31 5.07 -7.37 3.07
N PRO A 32 4.14 -7.10 4.01
CA PRO A 32 3.09 -6.10 3.80
C PRO A 32 3.68 -4.71 3.57
N THR A 33 4.83 -4.40 4.18
CA THR A 33 5.53 -3.12 3.98
C THR A 33 6.03 -2.92 2.56
N ILE A 34 6.42 -3.98 1.84
CA ILE A 34 6.86 -3.88 0.44
C ILE A 34 5.67 -3.50 -0.43
N TYR A 35 4.56 -4.20 -0.28
CA TYR A 35 3.31 -3.88 -0.98
C TYR A 35 2.84 -2.46 -0.65
N ALA A 36 2.85 -2.03 0.61
CA ALA A 36 2.45 -0.67 0.97
C ALA A 36 3.36 0.42 0.35
N ARG A 37 4.68 0.20 0.29
CA ARG A 37 5.60 1.17 -0.32
C ARG A 37 5.47 1.19 -1.85
N ARG A 38 5.26 0.04 -2.47
CA ARG A 38 5.00 -0.06 -3.92
C ARG A 38 3.64 0.54 -4.28
N CYS A 39 2.60 0.29 -3.48
CA CYS A 39 1.29 0.96 -3.55
C CYS A 39 1.44 2.48 -3.58
N LEU A 40 2.15 3.04 -2.60
CA LEU A 40 2.35 4.49 -2.55
C LEU A 40 3.15 4.99 -3.76
N SER A 41 4.11 4.22 -4.26
CA SER A 41 4.86 4.56 -5.47
C SER A 41 3.97 4.54 -6.73
N TYR A 42 3.01 3.61 -6.80
CA TYR A 42 2.00 3.58 -7.87
C TYR A 42 1.06 4.79 -7.80
N LEU A 43 0.60 5.17 -6.61
CA LEU A 43 -0.21 6.39 -6.44
C LEU A 43 0.51 7.65 -6.90
N MET A 44 1.81 7.75 -6.63
CA MET A 44 2.64 8.90 -7.04
C MET A 44 2.96 8.92 -8.54
N ASN A 45 2.63 7.85 -9.28
CA ASN A 45 2.78 7.76 -10.73
C ASN A 45 1.43 7.64 -11.44
N ASP A 46 0.33 8.08 -10.82
CA ASP A 46 -1.01 8.03 -11.41
C ASP A 46 -1.44 6.61 -11.85
N MET A 47 -1.00 5.59 -11.11
CA MET A 47 -1.35 4.18 -11.32
C MET A 47 -2.24 3.64 -10.19
N PRO A 48 -3.43 4.22 -9.95
CA PRO A 48 -4.23 3.90 -8.76
C PRO A 48 -4.83 2.49 -8.77
N GLN A 49 -5.01 1.88 -9.94
CA GLN A 49 -5.47 0.48 -10.03
C GLN A 49 -4.44 -0.48 -9.43
N GLN A 50 -3.17 -0.38 -9.83
CA GLN A 50 -2.10 -1.21 -9.27
C GLN A 50 -1.83 -0.89 -7.80
N ALA A 51 -2.02 0.37 -7.40
CA ALA A 51 -1.95 0.74 -5.99
C ALA A 51 -3.02 0.03 -5.15
N LEU A 52 -4.25 -0.08 -5.67
CA LEU A 52 -5.33 -0.78 -4.99
C LEU A 52 -5.01 -2.27 -4.81
N ASP A 53 -4.51 -2.93 -5.85
CA ASP A 53 -4.08 -4.33 -5.78
C ASP A 53 -3.02 -4.54 -4.69
N ASP A 54 -2.00 -3.67 -4.62
CA ASP A 54 -0.97 -3.75 -3.59
C ASP A 54 -1.53 -3.50 -2.17
N ALA A 55 -2.49 -2.59 -2.02
CA ALA A 55 -3.13 -2.35 -0.73
C ALA A 55 -3.92 -3.59 -0.26
N VAL A 56 -4.63 -4.26 -1.18
CA VAL A 56 -5.34 -5.52 -0.91
C VAL A 56 -4.35 -6.63 -0.53
N GLN A 57 -3.23 -6.75 -1.23
CA GLN A 57 -2.18 -7.72 -0.85
C GLN A 57 -1.60 -7.41 0.53
N ALA A 58 -1.35 -6.14 0.86
CA ALA A 58 -0.86 -5.75 2.18
C ALA A 58 -1.85 -6.13 3.30
N LEU A 59 -3.15 -5.94 3.08
CA LEU A 59 -4.21 -6.33 4.01
C LEU A 59 -4.38 -7.85 4.08
N ALA A 60 -4.20 -8.59 2.99
CA ALA A 60 -4.22 -10.05 3.02
C ALA A 60 -3.11 -10.62 3.92
N ILE A 61 -1.95 -9.96 3.97
CA ILE A 61 -0.80 -10.37 4.79
C ILE A 61 -0.94 -9.88 6.23
N PHE A 62 -1.41 -8.63 6.42
CA PHE A 62 -1.62 -8.04 7.73
C PHE A 62 -3.00 -7.35 7.80
N PRO A 63 -4.07 -8.11 8.11
CA PRO A 63 -5.46 -7.61 8.05
C PRO A 63 -5.79 -6.53 9.07
N THR A 64 -4.97 -6.38 10.11
CA THR A 64 -5.17 -5.39 11.18
C THR A 64 -4.18 -4.24 11.05
N TRP A 65 -3.82 -3.86 9.82
CA TRP A 65 -2.90 -2.75 9.59
C TRP A 65 -3.63 -1.47 9.16
N PRO A 66 -3.77 -0.46 10.03
CA PRO A 66 -4.47 0.79 9.68
C PRO A 66 -3.90 1.47 8.43
N THR A 67 -2.57 1.45 8.29
CA THR A 67 -1.90 2.07 7.14
C THR A 67 -2.30 1.45 5.80
N ALA A 68 -2.51 0.12 5.75
CA ALA A 68 -2.91 -0.53 4.51
C ALA A 68 -4.35 -0.18 4.12
N PHE A 69 -5.26 -0.04 5.10
CA PHE A 69 -6.61 0.48 4.86
C PHE A 69 -6.60 1.92 4.34
N TYR A 70 -5.76 2.79 4.90
CA TYR A 70 -5.64 4.17 4.42
C TYR A 70 -5.07 4.24 3.00
N LEU A 71 -4.12 3.38 2.64
CA LEU A 71 -3.61 3.26 1.28
C LEU A 71 -4.67 2.75 0.30
N GLN A 72 -5.47 1.76 0.73
CA GLN A 72 -6.61 1.25 -0.05
C GLN A 72 -7.61 2.39 -0.33
N ALA A 73 -7.97 3.16 0.70
CA ALA A 73 -8.85 4.30 0.56
C ALA A 73 -8.29 5.36 -0.41
N ALA A 74 -7.00 5.70 -0.29
CA ALA A 74 -6.34 6.64 -1.19
C ALA A 74 -6.42 6.18 -2.66
N ALA A 75 -6.15 4.90 -2.92
CA ALA A 75 -6.27 4.33 -4.27
C ALA A 75 -7.71 4.36 -4.79
N LEU A 76 -8.69 4.04 -3.94
CA LEU A 76 -10.11 4.08 -4.29
C LEU A 76 -10.59 5.50 -4.59
N PHE A 77 -10.14 6.51 -3.85
CA PHE A 77 -10.42 7.91 -4.16
C PHE A 77 -9.86 8.33 -5.52
N SER A 78 -8.62 7.95 -5.82
CA SER A 78 -8.02 8.21 -7.14
C SER A 78 -8.74 7.49 -8.30
N LEU A 79 -9.43 6.38 -8.02
CA LEU A 79 -10.29 5.67 -8.98
C LEU A 79 -11.72 6.23 -9.06
N GLY A 80 -12.08 7.25 -8.27
CA GLY A 80 -13.44 7.78 -8.19
C GLY A 80 -14.43 6.89 -7.42
N LYS A 81 -13.95 5.88 -6.71
CA LYS A 81 -14.73 4.93 -5.93
C LYS A 81 -14.94 5.41 -4.49
N GLU A 82 -15.54 6.59 -4.35
CA GLU A 82 -15.63 7.29 -3.05
C GLU A 82 -16.36 6.50 -1.96
N ASN A 83 -17.39 5.73 -2.31
CA ASN A 83 -18.13 4.93 -1.34
C ASN A 83 -17.24 3.83 -0.74
N GLU A 84 -16.54 3.07 -1.59
CA GLU A 84 -15.60 2.04 -1.16
C GLU A 84 -14.44 2.66 -0.35
N ALA A 85 -13.96 3.83 -0.75
CA ALA A 85 -12.89 4.53 -0.06
C ALA A 85 -13.26 4.95 1.38
N ARG A 86 -14.50 5.44 1.57
CA ARG A 86 -15.01 5.83 2.90
C ARG A 86 -15.14 4.63 3.84
N GLU A 87 -15.58 3.49 3.33
CA GLU A 87 -15.63 2.24 4.11
C GLU A 87 -14.22 1.79 4.51
N ALA A 88 -13.25 1.82 3.59
CA ALA A 88 -11.85 1.50 3.92
C ALA A 88 -11.26 2.45 4.97
N LEU A 89 -11.55 3.76 4.93
CA LEU A 89 -11.14 4.70 5.99
C LEU A 89 -11.75 4.35 7.35
N LYS A 90 -13.04 4.00 7.36
CA LYS A 90 -13.76 3.61 8.57
C LYS A 90 -13.13 2.36 9.18
N ASP A 91 -12.82 1.34 8.36
CA ASP A 91 -12.14 0.12 8.81
C ASP A 91 -10.75 0.44 9.38
N GLY A 92 -9.95 1.23 8.67
CA GLY A 92 -8.62 1.66 9.14
C GLY A 92 -8.67 2.37 10.48
N SER A 93 -9.61 3.31 10.65
CA SER A 93 -9.79 4.05 11.91
C SER A 93 -10.25 3.16 13.06
N ALA A 94 -11.13 2.18 12.80
CA ALA A 94 -11.60 1.23 13.78
C ALA A 94 -10.47 0.31 14.27
N VAL A 95 -9.61 -0.14 13.35
CA VAL A 95 -8.42 -0.95 13.67
C VAL A 95 -7.41 -0.12 14.48
N GLU A 96 -7.17 1.14 14.11
CA GLU A 96 -6.26 2.02 14.85
C GLU A 96 -6.75 2.28 16.29
N ALA A 97 -8.05 2.55 16.46
CA ALA A 97 -8.66 2.75 17.76
C ALA A 97 -8.51 1.52 18.66
N ARG A 98 -8.69 0.32 18.11
CA ARG A 98 -8.47 -0.95 18.83
C ARG A 98 -6.99 -1.15 19.21
N SER A 99 -6.07 -0.66 18.39
CA SER A 99 -4.62 -0.82 18.60
C SER A 99 -4.05 0.09 19.69
N LYS A 100 -4.72 1.21 19.99
CA LYS A 100 -4.30 2.19 21.02
C LYS A 100 -4.91 1.93 22.41
N GLY A 101 -5.73 0.88 22.55
CA GLY A 101 -6.46 0.54 23.77
C GLY A 101 -5.77 -0.48 24.70
N HIS A 102 -4.47 -0.72 24.56
CA HIS A 102 -3.70 -1.68 25.35
C HIS A 102 -2.56 -1.02 26.13
#